data_AF-A0A915UW52-F1
#
_entry.id   AF-A0A915UW52-F1
#
_cell.length_a   1.000
_cell.length_b   1.000
_cell.length_c   1.000
_cell.angle_alpha   90.00
_cell.angle_beta   90.00
_cell.angle_gamma   90.00
#
_symmetry.space_group_name_H-M   'P 1'
#
loop_
_entity.id
_entity.type
_entity.pdbx_description
1 polymer ?
#
loop_
_entity_poly.entity_id
_entity_poly.type
_entity_poly.pdbx_seq_one_letter_code
_entity_poly.pdbx_strand_id
1 'polypeptide(L)'
;MKRIFSLLAALLLLSAGVAVAQTGGSYDLTWNTIDSGGATFSTGGGYSLGGTVGQADAGATLSGGSYTLQGGFWTRPGALVFAPAVSKP
;
A
#
# COMPACT_ATOMS: atom_id res chain seq x y z
N MET A 1 -28.51 -46.16 -11.11
CA MET A 1 -27.67 -45.57 -10.03
C MET A 1 -26.27 -45.16 -10.49
N LYS A 2 -25.49 -46.03 -11.16
CA LYS A 2 -24.12 -45.70 -11.63
C LYS A 2 -24.03 -44.45 -12.53
N ARG A 3 -24.97 -44.28 -13.48
CA ARG A 3 -25.04 -43.10 -14.37
C ARG A 3 -25.32 -41.79 -13.65
N ILE A 4 -26.11 -41.82 -12.57
CA ILE A 4 -26.41 -40.65 -11.74
C ILE A 4 -25.18 -40.21 -10.96
N PHE A 5 -24.41 -41.16 -10.42
CA PHE A 5 -23.13 -40.86 -9.76
C PHE A 5 -22.11 -40.24 -10.71
N SER A 6 -22.02 -40.75 -11.95
CA SER A 6 -21.14 -40.17 -12.98
C SER A 6 -21.56 -38.75 -13.38
N LEU A 7 -22.86 -38.47 -13.49
CA LEU A 7 -23.37 -37.14 -13.79
C LEU A 7 -23.11 -36.15 -12.65
N LEU A 8 -23.31 -36.58 -11.40
CA LEU A 8 -23.02 -35.76 -10.22
C LEU A 8 -21.52 -35.44 -10.11
N ALA A 9 -20.66 -36.42 -10.36
CA ALA A 9 -19.22 -36.21 -10.38
C ALA A 9 -18.79 -35.24 -11.50
N ALA A 10 -19.37 -35.36 -12.70
CA ALA A 10 -19.11 -34.43 -13.81
C ALA A 10 -19.57 -33.00 -13.49
N LEU A 11 -20.73 -32.85 -12.85
CA LEU A 11 -21.26 -31.55 -12.43
C LEU A 11 -20.38 -30.90 -11.35
N LEU A 12 -19.90 -31.70 -10.39
CA LEU A 12 -18.99 -31.23 -9.34
C LEU A 12 -17.65 -30.76 -9.94
N LEU A 13 -17.10 -31.51 -10.91
CA LEU A 13 -15.87 -31.13 -11.61
C LEU A 13 -16.05 -29.85 -12.46
N LEU A 14 -17.22 -29.65 -13.07
CA LEU A 14 -17.54 -28.41 -13.80
C LEU A 14 -17.62 -27.19 -12.87
N SER A 15 -18.10 -27.39 -11.64
CA SER A 15 -18.22 -26.30 -10.64
C SER A 15 -16.88 -25.87 -10.03
N ALA A 16 -15.85 -26.71 -10.10
CA ALA A 16 -14.52 -26.43 -9.55
C ALA A 16 -13.68 -25.46 -10.43
N GLY A 17 -14.14 -25.12 -11.64
CA GLY A 17 -13.39 -24.28 -12.58
C GLY A 17 -13.53 -22.77 -12.40
N VAL A 18 -14.47 -22.29 -11.58
CA VAL A 18 -14.70 -20.84 -11.39
C VAL A 18 -14.01 -20.36 -10.11
N ALA A 19 -12.68 -20.40 -10.11
CA ALA A 19 -11.91 -19.57 -9.19
C ALA A 19 -11.98 -18.12 -9.70
N VAL A 20 -12.98 -17.37 -9.25
CA VAL A 20 -12.99 -15.91 -9.44
C VAL A 20 -11.82 -15.34 -8.66
N ALA A 21 -10.83 -14.79 -9.36
CA ALA A 21 -9.81 -13.97 -8.74
C ALA A 21 -10.50 -12.82 -7.98
N GLN A 22 -9.96 -12.45 -6.81
CA GLN A 22 -10.47 -11.27 -6.11
C GLN A 22 -10.30 -10.05 -7.02
N THR A 23 -11.42 -9.47 -7.45
CA THR A 23 -11.45 -8.15 -8.08
C THR A 23 -11.83 -7.15 -6.99
N GLY A 24 -11.19 -5.98 -6.96
CA GLY A 24 -11.50 -4.94 -5.97
C GLY A 24 -12.89 -4.34 -6.09
N GLY A 25 -13.70 -4.74 -7.08
CA GLY A 25 -14.92 -4.04 -7.43
C GLY A 25 -14.62 -2.56 -7.74
N SER A 26 -15.20 -1.65 -6.97
CA SER A 26 -14.96 -0.21 -7.04
C SER A 26 -13.72 0.26 -6.26
N TYR A 27 -13.08 -0.63 -5.50
CA TYR A 27 -11.91 -0.29 -4.69
C TYR A 27 -10.63 -0.41 -5.51
N ASP A 28 -9.75 0.57 -5.33
CA ASP A 28 -8.37 0.49 -5.78
C ASP A 28 -7.59 -0.45 -4.85
N LEU A 29 -7.10 -1.55 -5.41
CA LEU A 29 -6.27 -2.55 -4.73
C LEU A 29 -4.81 -2.52 -5.24
N THR A 30 -4.38 -1.42 -5.85
CA THR A 30 -2.98 -1.23 -6.21
C THR A 30 -2.09 -1.25 -4.97
N TRP A 31 -0.85 -1.70 -5.16
CA TRP A 31 0.07 -1.92 -4.07
C TRP A 31 0.45 -0.59 -3.39
N ASN A 32 0.46 -0.56 -2.05
CA ASN A 32 0.84 0.62 -1.29
C ASN A 32 1.85 0.28 -0.18
N THR A 33 2.75 1.24 0.09
CA THR A 33 3.66 1.22 1.24
C THR A 33 3.23 2.27 2.26
N ILE A 34 3.49 1.98 3.54
CA ILE A 34 3.52 2.98 4.60
C ILE A 34 4.95 2.97 5.12
N ASP A 35 5.69 4.04 4.83
CA ASP A 35 7.08 4.12 5.23
C ASP A 35 7.17 4.59 6.68
N SER A 36 8.07 3.98 7.41
CA SER A 36 8.31 4.28 8.82
C SER A 36 9.59 5.09 8.99
N GLY A 37 9.56 6.07 9.88
CA GLY A 37 10.71 6.89 10.25
C GLY A 37 10.64 7.29 11.71
N GLY A 38 11.57 8.14 12.17
CA GLY A 38 11.56 8.64 13.53
C GLY A 38 12.94 8.80 14.14
N ALA A 39 12.97 9.15 15.42
CA ALA A 39 14.20 9.31 16.20
C ALA A 39 13.96 8.82 17.62
N THR A 40 14.84 7.94 18.12
CA THR A 40 14.71 7.35 19.45
C THR A 40 15.39 8.19 20.55
N PHE A 41 16.39 9.00 20.17
CA PHE A 41 17.29 9.69 21.11
C PHE A 41 17.43 11.19 20.83
N SER A 42 16.35 11.85 20.41
CA SER A 42 16.37 13.30 20.26
C SER A 42 16.46 13.95 21.64
N THR A 43 17.37 14.92 21.80
CA THR A 43 17.60 15.61 23.08
C THR A 43 17.51 17.13 22.91
N GLY A 44 17.05 17.82 23.95
CA GLY A 44 16.95 19.28 23.97
C GLY A 44 16.74 19.80 25.40
N GLY A 45 17.74 20.51 25.93
CA GLY A 45 17.75 20.92 27.34
C GLY A 45 17.71 19.70 28.27
N GLY A 46 16.80 19.70 29.24
CA GLY A 46 16.58 18.59 30.17
C GLY A 46 15.64 17.49 29.66
N TYR A 47 15.21 17.54 28.40
CA TYR A 47 14.23 16.61 27.84
C TYR A 47 14.86 15.66 26.82
N SER A 48 14.30 14.45 26.80
CA SER A 48 14.55 13.43 25.77
C SER A 48 13.24 13.07 25.10
N LEU A 49 13.27 12.89 23.79
CA LEU A 49 12.13 12.53 22.97
C LEU A 49 12.47 11.35 22.05
N GLY A 50 11.67 10.30 22.17
CA GLY A 50 11.60 9.21 21.22
C GLY A 50 10.27 9.27 20.47
N GLY A 51 10.28 9.10 19.15
CA GLY A 51 9.08 9.07 18.34
C GLY A 51 9.26 8.27 17.06
N THR A 52 8.18 7.65 16.61
CA THR A 52 8.05 7.02 15.29
C THR A 52 7.04 7.79 14.46
N VAL A 53 7.20 7.78 13.14
CA VAL A 53 6.27 8.35 12.16
C VAL A 53 5.95 7.28 11.14
N GLY A 54 4.67 7.16 10.78
CA GLY A 54 4.22 6.48 9.57
C GLY A 54 3.83 7.54 8.55
N GLN A 55 4.50 7.58 7.40
CA GLN A 55 4.18 8.49 6.30
C GLN A 55 3.84 7.68 5.05
N ALA A 56 2.86 8.16 4.28
CA ALA A 56 2.70 7.68 2.91
C ALA A 56 3.98 8.02 2.12
N ASP A 57 4.31 7.13 1.17
CA ASP A 57 5.51 7.26 0.34
C ASP A 57 5.69 8.68 -0.23
N ALA A 58 6.94 9.13 -0.24
CA ALA A 58 7.31 10.41 -0.82
C ALA A 58 7.20 10.32 -2.34
N GLY A 59 6.07 10.75 -2.88
CA GLY A 59 5.73 10.54 -4.29
C GLY A 59 5.33 11.82 -5.04
N ALA A 60 4.78 11.61 -6.23
CA ALA A 60 4.22 12.68 -7.05
C ALA A 60 3.14 13.47 -6.29
N THR A 61 2.95 14.74 -6.66
CA THR A 61 1.87 15.57 -6.12
C THR A 61 0.52 14.89 -6.33
N LEU A 62 -0.21 14.66 -5.25
CA LEU A 62 -1.58 14.18 -5.31
C LEU A 62 -2.51 15.36 -5.52
N SER A 63 -3.56 15.19 -6.33
CA SER A 63 -4.58 16.22 -6.60
C SER A 63 -5.98 15.66 -6.48
N GLY A 64 -6.89 16.42 -5.89
CA GLY A 64 -8.31 16.06 -5.79
C GLY A 64 -9.19 17.29 -5.58
N GLY A 65 -10.12 17.52 -6.51
CA GLY A 65 -10.93 18.75 -6.53
C GLY A 65 -10.04 20.00 -6.63
N SER A 66 -10.23 20.94 -5.71
CA SER A 66 -9.42 22.17 -5.63
C SER A 66 -8.16 22.04 -4.77
N TYR A 67 -7.79 20.82 -4.35
CA TYR A 67 -6.71 20.59 -3.39
C TYR A 67 -5.54 19.82 -4.02
N THR A 68 -4.34 20.17 -3.59
CA THR A 68 -3.09 19.47 -3.91
C THR A 68 -2.35 19.10 -2.64
N LEU A 69 -1.82 17.89 -2.58
CA LEU A 69 -1.02 17.39 -1.46
C LEU A 69 0.31 16.87 -1.99
N GLN A 70 1.41 17.48 -1.53
CA GLN A 70 2.76 17.00 -1.78
C GLN A 70 3.26 16.25 -0.54
N GLY A 71 3.38 14.92 -0.65
CA GLY A 71 4.12 14.12 0.33
C GLY A 71 5.63 14.27 0.11
N GLY A 72 6.43 14.19 1.18
CA GLY A 72 7.88 14.26 1.07
C GLY A 72 8.58 14.60 2.38
N PHE A 73 9.88 14.88 2.30
CA PHE A 73 10.71 15.31 3.43
C PHE A 73 10.92 16.82 3.40
N TRP A 74 11.03 17.45 4.58
CA TRP A 74 11.49 18.83 4.68
C TRP A 74 12.95 18.92 4.26
N THR A 75 13.25 19.82 3.33
CA THR A 75 14.60 20.01 2.83
C THR A 75 15.16 21.33 3.34
N ARG A 76 16.46 21.35 3.66
CA ARG A 76 17.16 22.62 3.91
C ARG A 76 17.47 23.26 2.55
N PRO A 77 17.40 24.60 2.40
CA PRO A 77 17.80 25.25 1.16
C PRO A 77 19.20 24.78 0.71
N GLY A 78 19.29 24.27 -0.53
CA GLY A 78 20.53 23.75 -1.12
C GLY A 78 20.87 22.29 -0.81
N ALA A 79 20.03 21.55 -0.09
CA ALA A 79 20.25 20.11 0.12
C ALA A 79 19.83 19.29 -1.11
N LEU A 80 20.70 18.39 -1.56
CA LEU A 80 20.29 17.30 -2.46
C LEU A 80 19.56 16.26 -1.62
N VAL A 81 18.27 16.08 -1.89
CA VAL A 81 17.46 15.04 -1.25
C VAL A 81 17.31 13.88 -2.23
N PHE A 82 17.89 12.75 -1.85
CA PHE A 82 17.67 11.48 -2.54
C PHE A 82 16.43 10.83 -1.92
N ALA A 83 15.26 11.05 -2.52
CA ALA A 83 14.08 10.29 -2.13
C ALA A 83 14.20 8.90 -2.77
N PRO A 84 14.17 7.79 -2.00
CA PRO A 84 14.06 6.48 -2.59
C PRO A 84 12.71 6.42 -3.31
N ALA A 85 12.72 6.48 -4.64
CA ALA A 85 11.53 6.24 -5.42
C ALA A 85 11.25 4.74 -5.39
N VAL A 86 10.21 4.32 -4.67
CA VAL A 86 9.70 2.95 -4.80
C VAL A 86 8.93 2.88 -6.11
N SER A 87 9.50 2.21 -7.11
CA SER A 87 8.76 1.84 -8.31
C SER A 87 7.76 0.75 -7.91
N LYS A 88 6.51 1.15 -7.68
CA LYS A 88 5.41 0.20 -7.48
C LYS A 88 5.19 -0.57 -8.80
N PRO A 89 5.02 -1.90 -8.74
CA PRO A 89 4.78 -2.74 -9.92
C PRO A 89 3.45 -2.42 -10.60
#